data_AF-G7HXU2-F1
#
_entry.id   AF-G7HXU2-F1
#
_cell.length_a   1.000
_cell.length_b   1.000
_cell.length_c   1.000
_cell.angle_alpha   90.00
_cell.angle_beta   90.00
_cell.angle_gamma   90.00
#
_symmetry.space_group_name_H-M   'P 1'
#
loop_
_entity.id
_entity.type
_entity.pdbx_description
1 polymer ?
#
loop_
_entity_poly.entity_id
_entity_poly.type
_entity_poly.pdbx_seq_one_letter_code
_entity_poly.pdbx_strand_id
1 'polypeptide(L)'
;MSLSLLPRAISLVVAAGILTACTPQPEQEELADVSTTSTSADGSASESVVASAVPVDTLPHVERGTNEACPYLDTQFVADTNGQRMTDQGVDHSFDTPACVFYSYPDEPQAVVMVRNMGSFDEAMQVVDFAAPIDSTSPAEFSTDAGDWSGGRGPVTDSPTGAGSVYAVGKDSTAVVVWSNQEQSVKAETLAHQVIANLGL
;
A
#
# COMPACT_ATOMS: atom_id res chain seq x y z
N MET A 1 53.98 16.26 -18.74
CA MET A 1 53.21 16.80 -19.88
C MET A 1 51.79 16.99 -19.41
N SER A 2 51.45 18.26 -19.20
CA SER A 2 50.15 18.94 -19.12
C SER A 2 48.92 18.22 -18.54
N LEU A 3 48.58 18.60 -17.30
CA LEU A 3 47.20 18.59 -16.79
C LEU A 3 46.40 19.72 -17.46
N SER A 4 45.22 19.40 -17.99
CA SER A 4 44.25 20.39 -18.47
C SER A 4 43.12 20.55 -17.44
N LEU A 5 43.15 21.67 -16.71
CA LEU A 5 42.01 22.19 -15.96
C LEU A 5 41.12 22.99 -16.91
N LEU A 6 39.81 22.67 -16.98
CA LEU A 6 38.80 23.56 -17.55
C LEU A 6 38.03 24.25 -16.42
N PRO A 7 37.89 25.59 -16.43
CA PRO A 7 36.96 26.30 -15.55
C PRO A 7 35.58 26.34 -16.20
N ARG A 8 34.55 25.80 -15.53
CA ARG A 8 33.15 26.06 -15.87
C ARG A 8 32.59 27.10 -14.91
N ALA A 9 32.29 28.26 -15.49
CA ALA A 9 31.75 29.44 -14.83
C ALA A 9 30.37 29.15 -14.22
N ILE A 10 30.21 29.55 -12.96
CA ILE A 10 28.97 29.55 -12.20
C ILE A 10 28.31 30.91 -12.45
N SER A 11 27.19 30.93 -13.18
CA SER A 11 26.30 32.11 -13.25
C SER A 11 25.18 31.92 -12.24
N LEU A 12 25.31 32.64 -11.12
CA LEU A 12 24.29 32.85 -10.10
C LEU A 12 23.32 33.92 -10.61
N VAL A 13 22.02 33.61 -10.72
CA VAL A 13 20.96 34.63 -10.90
C VAL A 13 20.05 34.57 -9.69
N VAL A 14 20.14 35.61 -8.86
CA VAL A 14 19.27 35.89 -7.71
C VAL A 14 18.11 36.75 -8.20
N ALA A 15 16.88 36.32 -7.95
CA ALA A 15 15.70 37.17 -8.05
C ALA A 15 14.91 37.08 -6.74
N ALA A 16 14.96 38.18 -5.99
CA ALA A 16 14.18 38.41 -4.78
C ALA A 16 12.77 38.87 -5.16
N GLY A 17 11.75 38.24 -4.58
CA GLY A 17 10.36 38.68 -4.63
C GLY A 17 9.83 38.82 -3.22
N ILE A 18 9.58 40.06 -2.79
CA ILE A 18 8.98 40.42 -1.50
C ILE A 18 7.59 40.94 -1.83
N LEU A 19 6.53 40.26 -1.39
CA LEU A 19 5.17 40.82 -1.41
C LEU A 19 4.43 40.47 -0.10
N THR A 20 4.30 41.54 0.68
CA THR A 20 3.34 41.89 1.74
C THR A 20 2.04 41.08 1.84
N ALA A 21 1.76 40.54 3.03
CA ALA A 21 0.42 40.10 3.44
C ALA A 21 -0.13 41.00 4.56
N CYS A 22 -1.27 41.64 4.31
CA CYS A 22 -2.02 42.44 5.29
C CYS A 22 -3.16 41.60 5.89
N THR A 23 -3.19 41.53 7.22
CA THR A 23 -4.24 40.96 8.07
C THR A 23 -5.49 41.85 8.10
N PRO A 24 -6.70 41.27 8.19
CA PRO A 24 -7.55 41.59 9.36
C PRO A 24 -8.37 40.41 9.91
N GLN A 25 -8.60 40.50 11.23
CA GLN A 25 -9.37 39.62 12.12
C GLN A 25 -10.83 40.09 12.27
N PRO A 26 -11.78 39.15 12.49
CA PRO A 26 -12.90 39.34 13.43
C PRO A 26 -13.12 38.08 14.31
N GLU A 27 -13.12 38.19 15.64
CA GLU A 27 -14.25 38.48 16.56
C GLU A 27 -14.97 37.20 17.07
N GLN A 28 -14.85 37.01 18.39
CA GLN A 28 -15.55 36.05 19.23
C GLN A 28 -17.02 36.44 19.37
N GLU A 29 -17.93 35.48 19.21
CA GLU A 29 -19.24 35.50 19.85
C GLU A 29 -19.42 34.23 20.68
N GLU A 30 -19.68 34.44 21.96
CA GLU A 30 -19.99 33.45 22.99
C GLU A 30 -21.52 33.33 23.14
N LEU A 31 -21.94 32.17 23.66
CA LEU A 31 -23.20 31.85 24.34
C LEU A 31 -24.25 31.06 23.53
N ALA A 32 -24.43 29.78 23.86
CA ALA A 32 -25.52 29.33 24.72
C ALA A 32 -25.62 27.79 24.79
N ASP A 33 -25.62 27.30 26.02
CA ASP A 33 -26.00 25.95 26.46
C ASP A 33 -27.50 25.71 26.26
N VAL A 34 -27.86 24.56 25.69
CA VAL A 34 -29.15 23.90 25.98
C VAL A 34 -29.03 22.39 25.78
N SER A 35 -29.05 21.67 26.90
CA SER A 35 -29.35 20.24 26.96
C SER A 35 -30.76 19.94 26.45
N THR A 36 -30.92 18.89 25.64
CA THR A 36 -32.17 18.11 25.56
C THR A 36 -31.85 16.65 25.28
N THR A 37 -32.26 15.79 26.21
CA THR A 37 -32.06 14.34 26.22
C THR A 37 -33.25 13.61 25.57
N SER A 38 -32.94 12.46 24.96
CA SER A 38 -33.77 11.25 24.75
C SER A 38 -34.43 11.08 23.38
N THR A 39 -34.05 10.03 22.63
CA THR A 39 -34.69 8.69 22.71
C THR A 39 -34.17 7.78 21.59
N SER A 40 -33.87 6.54 21.99
CA SER A 40 -33.39 5.41 21.19
C SER A 40 -34.45 4.80 20.25
N ALA A 41 -33.99 4.25 19.12
CA ALA A 41 -34.35 2.95 18.53
C ALA A 41 -33.56 2.81 17.21
N ASP A 42 -32.62 1.85 17.11
CA ASP A 42 -32.85 0.51 16.53
C ASP A 42 -32.98 0.60 14.99
N GLY A 43 -32.12 0.04 14.15
CA GLY A 43 -30.97 -0.84 14.28
C GLY A 43 -30.47 -1.19 12.86
N SER A 44 -29.39 -1.98 12.79
CA SER A 44 -28.94 -2.73 11.61
C SER A 44 -28.27 -1.90 10.48
N ALA A 45 -27.05 -2.17 10.04
CA ALA A 45 -26.20 -3.34 10.19
C ALA A 45 -24.75 -2.89 10.33
N SER A 46 -24.06 -3.36 11.36
CA SER A 46 -22.61 -3.46 11.30
C SER A 46 -22.34 -4.63 10.37
N GLU A 47 -21.83 -4.35 9.18
CA GLU A 47 -21.35 -5.36 8.25
C GLU A 47 -20.19 -6.07 8.96
N SER A 48 -20.52 -7.18 9.62
CA SER A 48 -19.54 -8.05 10.23
C SER A 48 -18.75 -8.65 9.08
N VAL A 49 -17.59 -8.05 8.78
CA VAL A 49 -16.54 -8.67 7.97
C VAL A 49 -16.27 -10.03 8.61
N VAL A 50 -16.77 -11.08 7.99
CA VAL A 50 -16.53 -12.46 8.40
C VAL A 50 -15.05 -12.69 8.14
N ALA A 51 -14.30 -13.04 9.18
CA ALA A 51 -12.88 -13.36 9.03
C ALA A 51 -12.73 -14.50 8.02
N SER A 52 -11.86 -14.31 7.03
CA SER A 52 -11.47 -15.38 6.10
C SER A 52 -10.89 -16.54 6.91
N ALA A 53 -11.50 -17.73 6.84
CA ALA A 53 -11.04 -18.95 7.52
C ALA A 53 -9.74 -19.55 6.92
N VAL A 54 -9.02 -18.75 6.14
CA VAL A 54 -7.83 -19.13 5.38
C VAL A 54 -6.59 -19.00 6.28
N PRO A 55 -5.67 -19.98 6.31
CA PRO A 55 -4.43 -19.89 7.08
C PRO A 55 -3.61 -18.61 6.80
N VAL A 56 -2.84 -18.17 7.78
CA VAL A 56 -2.02 -16.93 7.69
C VAL A 56 -0.97 -17.00 6.58
N ASP A 57 -0.47 -18.20 6.28
CA ASP A 57 0.59 -18.50 5.32
C ASP A 57 0.07 -18.87 3.92
N THR A 58 -1.24 -18.76 3.68
CA THR A 58 -1.80 -19.00 2.35
C THR A 58 -1.40 -17.89 1.40
N LEU A 59 -0.79 -18.28 0.27
CA LEU A 59 -0.33 -17.38 -0.78
C LEU A 59 -1.28 -17.41 -1.98
N PRO A 60 -1.53 -16.27 -2.66
CA PRO A 60 -2.29 -16.25 -3.90
C PRO A 60 -1.59 -17.02 -5.01
N HIS A 61 -2.36 -17.78 -5.79
CA HIS A 61 -1.84 -18.48 -6.97
C HIS A 61 -2.83 -18.44 -8.12
N VAL A 62 -2.38 -18.02 -9.30
CA VAL A 62 -3.21 -17.99 -10.51
C VAL A 62 -2.39 -18.47 -11.69
N GLU A 63 -2.90 -19.48 -12.40
CA GLU A 63 -2.26 -19.94 -13.64
C GLU A 63 -2.30 -18.87 -14.73
N ARG A 64 -1.24 -18.83 -15.54
CA ARG A 64 -1.22 -18.00 -16.76
C ARG A 64 -2.31 -18.46 -17.75
N GLY A 65 -2.79 -17.52 -18.54
CA GLY A 65 -3.78 -17.70 -19.61
C GLY A 65 -5.17 -17.18 -19.26
N THR A 66 -5.39 -16.71 -18.02
CA THR A 66 -6.68 -16.16 -17.58
C THR A 66 -6.90 -14.73 -18.09
N ASN A 67 -5.85 -13.91 -18.06
CA ASN A 67 -5.85 -12.49 -18.41
C ASN A 67 -6.92 -11.67 -17.69
N GLU A 68 -7.35 -12.11 -16.51
CA GLU A 68 -8.37 -11.41 -15.72
C GLU A 68 -7.77 -10.17 -15.04
N ALA A 69 -8.39 -9.01 -15.25
CA ALA A 69 -7.89 -7.76 -14.69
C ALA A 69 -8.17 -7.63 -13.20
N CYS A 70 -7.17 -7.10 -12.48
CA CYS A 70 -7.31 -6.81 -11.06
C CYS A 70 -8.41 -5.75 -10.86
N PRO A 71 -9.40 -5.98 -9.99
CA PRO A 71 -10.55 -5.08 -9.86
C PRO A 71 -10.21 -3.72 -9.24
N TYR A 72 -9.05 -3.59 -8.59
CA TYR A 72 -8.64 -2.39 -7.86
C TYR A 72 -7.23 -1.88 -8.21
N LEU A 73 -6.57 -2.44 -9.22
CA LEU A 73 -5.28 -1.94 -9.71
C LEU A 73 -5.26 -1.92 -11.24
N ASP A 74 -4.91 -0.77 -11.80
CA ASP A 74 -4.74 -0.63 -13.24
C ASP A 74 -3.50 -1.39 -13.74
N THR A 75 -3.67 -2.14 -14.83
CA THR A 75 -2.62 -2.97 -15.42
C THR A 75 -1.41 -2.15 -15.87
N GLN A 76 -1.61 -0.97 -16.45
CA GLN A 76 -0.50 -0.13 -16.92
C GLN A 76 0.25 0.48 -15.74
N PHE A 77 -0.47 0.95 -14.73
CA PHE A 77 0.11 1.45 -13.48
C PHE A 77 1.01 0.40 -12.82
N VAL A 78 0.58 -0.86 -12.75
CA VAL A 78 1.41 -1.95 -12.21
C VAL A 78 2.67 -2.14 -13.05
N ALA A 79 2.53 -2.22 -14.38
CA ALA A 79 3.66 -2.40 -15.30
C ALA A 79 4.69 -1.25 -15.18
N ASP A 80 4.23 -0.01 -15.11
CA ASP A 80 5.08 1.18 -15.03
C ASP A 80 5.75 1.30 -13.65
N THR A 81 5.00 1.05 -12.58
CA THR A 81 5.49 1.13 -11.20
C THR A 81 6.50 0.02 -10.90
N ASN A 82 6.18 -1.21 -11.29
CA ASN A 82 7.07 -2.35 -11.07
C ASN A 82 8.25 -2.32 -12.07
N GLY A 83 8.05 -1.73 -13.25
CA GLY A 83 9.07 -1.52 -14.26
C GLY A 83 9.26 -2.69 -15.23
N GLN A 84 8.25 -3.55 -15.38
CA GLN A 84 8.26 -4.64 -16.34
C GLN A 84 6.98 -4.67 -17.19
N ARG A 85 7.11 -5.05 -18.45
CA ARG A 85 5.94 -5.18 -19.34
C ARG A 85 5.02 -6.27 -18.85
N MET A 86 3.72 -6.01 -18.87
CA MET A 86 2.71 -7.01 -18.59
C MET A 86 2.64 -8.02 -19.74
N THR A 87 2.74 -9.30 -19.41
CA THR A 87 2.49 -10.40 -20.36
C THR A 87 1.17 -11.08 -20.06
N ASP A 88 0.77 -11.10 -18.78
CA ASP A 88 -0.46 -11.71 -18.32
C ASP A 88 -0.80 -11.25 -16.90
N GLN A 89 -2.01 -11.54 -16.45
CA GLN A 89 -2.49 -11.23 -15.10
C GLN A 89 -3.67 -12.14 -14.76
N GLY A 90 -3.95 -12.28 -13.47
CA GLY A 90 -5.12 -13.04 -13.01
C GLY A 90 -5.50 -12.72 -11.58
N VAL A 91 -6.66 -13.24 -11.19
CA VAL A 91 -7.31 -12.97 -9.91
C VAL A 91 -7.59 -14.27 -9.17
N ASP A 92 -7.22 -14.34 -7.90
CA ASP A 92 -7.51 -15.44 -6.99
C ASP A 92 -8.72 -15.08 -6.11
N HIS A 93 -9.87 -15.66 -6.44
CA HIS A 93 -11.15 -15.45 -5.76
C HIS A 93 -11.32 -16.29 -4.49
N SER A 94 -10.29 -16.99 -4.02
CA SER A 94 -10.33 -17.69 -2.73
C SER A 94 -10.23 -16.76 -1.51
N PHE A 95 -9.88 -15.48 -1.74
CA PHE A 95 -9.83 -14.41 -0.75
C PHE A 95 -11.05 -13.49 -0.87
N ASP A 96 -11.57 -12.98 0.27
CA ASP A 96 -12.74 -12.09 0.29
C ASP A 96 -12.56 -10.84 -0.60
N THR A 97 -11.39 -10.21 -0.47
CA THR A 97 -10.89 -9.25 -1.46
C THR A 97 -10.01 -10.05 -2.42
N PRO A 98 -10.42 -10.23 -3.69
CA PRO A 98 -9.71 -11.11 -4.61
C PRO A 98 -8.25 -10.70 -4.76
N ALA A 99 -7.32 -11.62 -4.55
CA ALA A 99 -5.89 -11.32 -4.68
C ALA A 99 -5.50 -11.23 -6.16
N CYS A 100 -4.52 -10.40 -6.49
CA CYS A 100 -4.11 -10.14 -7.86
C CYS A 100 -2.66 -10.60 -8.12
N VAL A 101 -2.47 -11.36 -9.20
CA VAL A 101 -1.17 -11.87 -9.64
C VAL A 101 -0.84 -11.29 -11.00
N PHE A 102 0.33 -10.68 -11.14
CA PHE A 102 0.75 -9.98 -12.35
C PHE A 102 2.01 -10.62 -12.91
N TYR A 103 2.04 -10.90 -14.21
CA TYR A 103 3.12 -11.63 -14.84
C TYR A 103 3.88 -10.80 -15.88
N SER A 104 5.20 -10.96 -15.90
CA SER A 104 6.05 -10.54 -17.01
C SER A 104 6.68 -11.77 -17.70
N TYR A 105 7.83 -11.61 -18.34
CA TYR A 105 8.51 -12.69 -19.05
C TYR A 105 9.06 -13.84 -18.18
N PRO A 106 9.55 -13.64 -16.93
CA PRO A 106 9.96 -14.75 -16.04
C PRO A 106 8.78 -15.65 -15.67
N ASP A 107 9.03 -16.91 -15.29
CA ASP A 107 7.94 -17.82 -14.89
C ASP A 107 7.22 -17.32 -13.63
N GLU A 108 7.97 -16.83 -12.65
CA GLU A 108 7.44 -16.20 -11.45
C GLU A 108 6.71 -14.87 -11.77
N PRO A 109 5.64 -14.53 -11.02
CA PRO A 109 4.97 -13.25 -11.15
C PRO A 109 5.94 -12.07 -10.94
N GLN A 110 5.68 -10.98 -11.66
CA GLN A 110 6.40 -9.73 -11.44
C GLN A 110 5.94 -9.00 -10.18
N ALA A 111 4.67 -9.16 -9.80
CA ALA A 111 4.09 -8.65 -8.58
C ALA A 111 2.91 -9.53 -8.13
N VAL A 112 2.72 -9.66 -6.82
CA VAL A 112 1.56 -10.31 -6.20
C VAL A 112 1.00 -9.39 -5.13
N VAL A 113 -0.32 -9.18 -5.16
CA VAL A 113 -1.04 -8.31 -4.22
C VAL A 113 -2.08 -9.14 -3.49
N MET A 114 -2.04 -9.08 -2.17
CA MET A 114 -2.94 -9.82 -1.29
C MET A 114 -3.53 -8.88 -0.23
N VAL A 115 -4.85 -8.92 -0.07
CA VAL A 115 -5.56 -8.23 1.01
C VAL A 115 -6.24 -9.30 1.86
N ARG A 116 -6.06 -9.24 3.18
CA ARG A 116 -6.57 -10.23 4.14
C ARG A 116 -7.44 -9.55 5.18
N ASN A 117 -8.67 -10.03 5.32
CA ASN A 117 -9.55 -9.69 6.44
C ASN A 117 -9.50 -10.82 7.47
N MET A 118 -8.91 -10.54 8.62
CA MET A 118 -8.71 -11.49 9.71
C MET A 118 -9.75 -11.28 10.83
N GLY A 119 -9.71 -12.08 11.89
CA GLY A 119 -10.60 -11.92 13.05
C GLY A 119 -10.16 -10.84 14.03
N SER A 120 -8.90 -10.40 13.95
CA SER A 120 -8.32 -9.40 14.85
C SER A 120 -7.05 -8.76 14.28
N PHE A 121 -6.59 -7.69 14.93
CA PHE A 121 -5.30 -7.06 14.62
C PHE A 121 -4.11 -8.00 14.83
N ASP A 122 -4.09 -8.79 15.91
CA ASP A 122 -3.01 -9.73 16.17
C ASP A 122 -2.93 -10.81 15.07
N GLU A 123 -4.05 -11.22 14.47
CA GLU A 123 -4.06 -12.13 13.33
C GLU A 123 -3.65 -11.45 12.01
N ALA A 124 -4.03 -10.19 11.81
CA ALA A 124 -3.54 -9.40 10.67
C ALA A 124 -2.01 -9.23 10.73
N MET A 125 -1.47 -8.96 11.91
CA MET A 125 -0.03 -8.85 12.12
C MET A 125 0.70 -10.18 11.93
N GLN A 126 0.08 -11.33 12.20
CA GLN A 126 0.66 -12.63 11.84
C GLN A 126 0.83 -12.81 10.33
N VAL A 127 -0.10 -12.30 9.51
CA VAL A 127 0.04 -12.26 8.05
C VAL A 127 1.20 -11.33 7.64
N VAL A 128 1.28 -10.16 8.27
CA VAL A 128 2.36 -9.18 8.03
C VAL A 128 3.72 -9.78 8.36
N ASP A 129 3.89 -10.36 9.54
CA ASP A 129 5.15 -10.94 10.01
C ASP A 129 5.56 -12.18 9.20
N PHE A 130 4.59 -12.95 8.70
CA PHE A 130 4.87 -14.03 7.77
C PHE A 130 5.44 -13.50 6.45
N ALA A 131 4.83 -12.44 5.89
CA ALA A 131 5.26 -11.88 4.61
C ALA A 131 6.55 -11.04 4.72
N ALA A 132 6.73 -10.33 5.83
CA ALA A 132 7.83 -9.43 6.11
C ALA A 132 8.42 -9.72 7.51
N PRO A 133 9.28 -10.74 7.65
CA PRO A 133 9.79 -11.15 8.94
C PRO A 133 10.57 -10.03 9.65
N ILE A 134 10.35 -9.92 10.96
CA ILE A 134 10.87 -8.83 11.80
C ILE A 134 12.41 -8.77 11.79
N ASP A 135 13.08 -9.92 11.69
CA ASP A 135 14.55 -10.02 11.75
C ASP A 135 15.26 -9.74 10.41
N SER A 136 14.50 -9.62 9.33
CA SER A 136 15.03 -9.47 7.96
C SER A 136 14.46 -8.30 7.18
N THR A 137 13.43 -7.63 7.71
CA THR A 137 12.81 -6.45 7.10
C THR A 137 12.95 -5.20 7.97
N SER A 138 12.74 -4.03 7.36
CA SER A 138 12.71 -2.75 8.07
C SER A 138 11.26 -2.32 8.33
N PRO A 139 10.99 -1.48 9.35
CA PRO A 139 9.65 -0.97 9.60
C PRO A 139 9.05 -0.25 8.37
N ALA A 140 7.74 -0.41 8.23
CA ALA A 140 6.91 0.26 7.25
C ALA A 140 5.71 0.90 7.96
N GLU A 141 5.52 2.20 7.76
CA GLU A 141 4.42 2.97 8.35
C GLU A 141 3.73 3.75 7.25
N PHE A 142 2.39 3.84 7.29
CA PHE A 142 1.61 4.63 6.34
C PHE A 142 0.34 5.17 7.00
N SER A 143 0.19 6.49 7.00
CA SER A 143 -0.99 7.16 7.58
C SER A 143 -1.95 7.61 6.48
N THR A 144 -3.24 7.36 6.71
CA THR A 144 -4.36 7.80 5.87
C THR A 144 -5.39 8.54 6.71
N ASP A 145 -6.36 9.20 6.09
CA ASP A 145 -7.50 9.78 6.82
C ASP A 145 -8.35 8.72 7.55
N ALA A 146 -8.26 7.46 7.11
CA ALA A 146 -8.95 6.32 7.70
C ALA A 146 -8.14 5.60 8.80
N GLY A 147 -6.93 6.08 9.13
CA GLY A 147 -6.08 5.53 10.19
C GLY A 147 -4.66 5.15 9.75
N ASP A 148 -3.91 4.62 10.71
CA ASP A 148 -2.49 4.30 10.59
C ASP A 148 -2.26 2.81 10.30
N TRP A 149 -1.36 2.53 9.37
CA TRP A 149 -0.91 1.21 8.97
C TRP A 149 0.53 0.99 9.43
N SER A 150 0.83 -0.19 9.96
CA SER A 150 2.17 -0.56 10.44
C SER A 150 2.57 -1.96 9.98
N GLY A 151 3.87 -2.19 9.79
CA GLY A 151 4.41 -3.48 9.39
C GLY A 151 5.86 -3.43 8.94
N GLY A 152 6.16 -4.15 7.86
CA GLY A 152 7.53 -4.37 7.38
C GLY A 152 7.67 -4.20 5.87
N ARG A 153 8.87 -3.78 5.46
CA ARG A 153 9.29 -3.73 4.06
C ARG A 153 10.76 -4.09 3.93
N GLY A 154 11.13 -4.68 2.81
CA GLY A 154 12.54 -5.02 2.59
C GLY A 154 12.74 -6.12 1.55
N PRO A 155 13.98 -6.61 1.44
CA PRO A 155 14.27 -7.74 0.58
C PRO A 155 13.65 -9.02 1.13
N VAL A 156 13.17 -9.89 0.25
CA VAL A 156 12.73 -11.25 0.57
C VAL A 156 13.31 -12.22 -0.44
N THR A 157 13.58 -13.44 -0.01
CA THR A 157 14.22 -14.48 -0.85
C THR A 157 13.30 -15.65 -1.16
N ASP A 158 12.33 -15.92 -0.28
CA ASP A 158 11.33 -16.96 -0.43
C ASP A 158 9.95 -16.31 -0.42
N SER A 159 9.40 -16.06 -1.61
CA SER A 159 8.13 -15.36 -1.81
C SER A 159 7.44 -15.82 -3.10
N PRO A 160 6.16 -15.51 -3.31
CA PRO A 160 5.45 -15.83 -4.55
C PRO A 160 6.13 -15.32 -5.82
N THR A 161 6.90 -14.24 -5.73
CA THR A 161 7.63 -13.63 -6.86
C THR A 161 9.08 -14.10 -6.97
N GLY A 162 9.49 -15.09 -6.16
CA GLY A 162 10.90 -15.44 -5.96
C GLY A 162 11.66 -14.40 -5.14
N ALA A 163 12.96 -14.26 -5.39
CA ALA A 163 13.76 -13.23 -4.73
C ALA A 163 13.38 -11.83 -5.24
N GLY A 164 13.22 -10.88 -4.32
CA GLY A 164 12.78 -9.52 -4.64
C GLY A 164 12.54 -8.70 -3.40
N SER A 165 11.40 -8.03 -3.32
CA SER A 165 11.01 -7.20 -2.19
C SER A 165 9.57 -7.38 -1.78
N VAL A 166 9.29 -7.02 -0.53
CA VAL A 166 7.95 -7.01 0.07
C VAL A 166 7.65 -5.65 0.68
N TYR A 167 6.37 -5.30 0.69
CA TYR A 167 5.78 -4.31 1.58
C TYR A 167 4.51 -4.93 2.18
N ALA A 168 4.46 -5.06 3.50
CA ALA A 168 3.36 -5.67 4.22
C ALA A 168 2.98 -4.78 5.41
N VAL A 169 1.70 -4.43 5.52
CA VAL A 169 1.19 -3.58 6.60
C VAL A 169 -0.18 -4.06 7.07
N GLY A 170 -0.48 -3.82 8.34
CA GLY A 170 -1.76 -4.11 8.97
C GLY A 170 -2.39 -2.87 9.60
N LYS A 171 -3.71 -2.82 9.59
CA LYS A 171 -4.57 -1.87 10.30
C LYS A 171 -5.86 -2.56 10.70
N ASP A 172 -6.30 -2.39 11.95
CA ASP A 172 -7.44 -3.12 12.52
C ASP A 172 -7.32 -4.63 12.21
N SER A 173 -8.34 -5.27 11.66
CA SER A 173 -8.26 -6.69 11.28
C SER A 173 -7.76 -6.92 9.84
N THR A 174 -7.27 -5.91 9.15
CA THR A 174 -6.92 -5.96 7.73
C THR A 174 -5.41 -5.95 7.53
N ALA A 175 -4.88 -6.85 6.70
CA ALA A 175 -3.51 -6.82 6.23
C ALA A 175 -3.45 -6.63 4.70
N VAL A 176 -2.54 -5.78 4.24
CA VAL A 176 -2.22 -5.58 2.82
C VAL A 176 -0.78 -5.98 2.60
N VAL A 177 -0.55 -6.92 1.68
CA VAL A 177 0.77 -7.43 1.35
C VAL A 177 1.01 -7.32 -0.15
N VAL A 178 2.14 -6.77 -0.52
CA VAL A 178 2.62 -6.72 -1.90
C VAL A 178 4.02 -7.30 -1.98
N TRP A 179 4.17 -8.32 -2.83
CA TRP A 179 5.47 -8.83 -3.26
C TRP A 179 5.79 -8.33 -4.66
N SER A 180 7.07 -8.07 -4.91
CA SER A 180 7.60 -7.67 -6.20
C SER A 180 8.88 -8.46 -6.49
N ASN A 181 9.08 -8.89 -7.73
CA ASN A 181 10.35 -9.46 -8.18
C ASN A 181 11.47 -8.43 -8.36
N GLN A 182 11.26 -7.20 -7.90
CA GLN A 182 12.25 -6.12 -7.92
C GLN A 182 12.88 -5.95 -6.54
N GLU A 183 14.16 -5.63 -6.49
CA GLU A 183 14.88 -5.41 -5.23
C GLU A 183 14.42 -4.15 -4.48
N GLN A 184 13.78 -3.19 -5.18
CA GLN A 184 13.39 -1.91 -4.59
C GLN A 184 12.01 -2.01 -3.92
N SER A 185 11.99 -2.12 -2.59
CA SER A 185 10.74 -2.20 -1.81
C SER A 185 9.80 -1.01 -1.98
N VAL A 186 10.31 0.15 -2.42
CA VAL A 186 9.47 1.33 -2.76
C VAL A 186 8.45 1.02 -3.88
N LYS A 187 8.73 0.04 -4.74
CA LYS A 187 7.78 -0.39 -5.78
C LYS A 187 6.60 -1.14 -5.16
N ALA A 188 6.88 -2.12 -4.30
CA ALA A 188 5.85 -2.83 -3.54
C ALA A 188 5.04 -1.87 -2.65
N GLU A 189 5.71 -0.93 -2.00
CA GLU A 189 5.08 0.14 -1.21
C GLU A 189 4.13 1.01 -2.04
N THR A 190 4.57 1.49 -3.20
CA THR A 190 3.74 2.33 -4.08
C THR A 190 2.49 1.58 -4.55
N LEU A 191 2.63 0.29 -4.89
CA LEU A 191 1.50 -0.56 -5.23
C LEU A 191 0.55 -0.74 -4.03
N ALA A 192 1.07 -1.01 -2.83
CA ALA A 192 0.27 -1.18 -1.62
C ALA A 192 -0.52 0.09 -1.27
N HIS A 193 0.11 1.28 -1.36
CA HIS A 193 -0.57 2.55 -1.13
C HIS A 193 -1.71 2.77 -2.13
N GLN A 194 -1.49 2.41 -3.41
CA GLN A 194 -2.54 2.50 -4.42
C GLN A 194 -3.70 1.54 -4.13
N VAL A 195 -3.41 0.33 -3.64
CA VAL A 195 -4.43 -0.65 -3.22
C VAL A 195 -5.26 -0.10 -2.06
N ILE A 196 -4.61 0.35 -0.99
CA ILE A 196 -5.26 0.94 0.18
C ILE A 196 -6.15 2.11 -0.24
N ALA A 197 -5.65 3.00 -1.10
CA ALA A 197 -6.41 4.14 -1.59
C ALA A 197 -7.62 3.73 -2.46
N ASN A 198 -7.44 2.79 -3.39
CA ASN A 198 -8.50 2.38 -4.32
C ASN A 198 -9.61 1.56 -3.64
N LEU A 199 -9.27 0.82 -2.58
CA LEU A 199 -10.22 0.05 -1.80
C LEU A 199 -10.81 0.84 -0.63
N GLY A 200 -10.29 2.04 -0.34
CA GLY A 200 -10.75 2.87 0.78
C GLY A 200 -10.51 2.23 2.14
N LEU A 201 -9.37 1.53 2.29
CA LEU A 201 -9.06 0.74 3.47
C LEU A 201 -8.56 1.57 4.65
#